data_AF-A0A967T486-F1
#
_entry.id   AF-A0A967T486-F1
#
_cell.length_a   1.000
_cell.length_b   1.000
_cell.length_c   1.000
_cell.angle_alpha   90.00
_cell.angle_beta   90.00
_cell.angle_gamma   90.00
#
_symmetry.space_group_name_H-M   'P 1'
#
loop_
_entity.id
_entity.type
_entity.pdbx_description
1 polymer ?
#
loop_
_entity_poly.entity_id
_entity_poly.type
_entity_poly.pdbx_seq_one_letter_code
_entity_poly.pdbx_strand_id
1 'polypeptide(L)'
;MGRAMLIICAGMLAALGIVAMGTSSQGKLLTEKSVEYAQKTKALNSAHTAIQIAMQKINEDENWANNHPKSNPWVTTIDGVVDSLYVDYIYEATDYWQPDSLRMVSKSTITNDNKDDYTARVISVYLIAPFSNLVPPFAGALQLPTGYGSLSVDGSAHEINGKDPNCSEDRPPITVNNSNTKDGLQSHDLNLDGDIAVDNQLDYEPTDELIARLENSENATTVTSDYSDNLGTAENPGVFFIDGNVKLTGQQSKGYGIMVIKDSAHMDYEDESGNTVSIRGNFEFNGLVIFENAQLFDGHGTPTINGSVLVGDTAPDDANEIEVDIGGNIAINYTCAGENYAKMGAANTVK
;
A
#
# COMPACT_ATOMS: atom_id res chain seq x y z
N MET A 1 82.88 -40.38 -14.81
CA MET A 1 81.77 -39.48 -15.15
C MET A 1 80.37 -40.11 -14.93
N GLY A 2 80.16 -41.41 -15.14
CA GLY A 2 78.84 -42.04 -14.95
C GLY A 2 78.23 -42.01 -13.53
N ARG A 3 79.06 -41.97 -12.47
CA ARG A 3 78.56 -41.89 -11.08
C ARG A 3 77.96 -40.51 -10.73
N ALA A 4 78.52 -39.43 -11.25
CA ALA A 4 77.99 -38.08 -11.04
C ALA A 4 76.65 -37.89 -11.76
N MET A 5 76.50 -38.46 -12.97
CA MET A 5 75.26 -38.43 -13.73
C MET A 5 74.12 -39.19 -13.03
N LEU A 6 74.41 -40.34 -12.42
CA LEU A 6 73.44 -41.11 -11.62
C LEU A 6 72.92 -40.34 -10.40
N ILE A 7 73.80 -39.60 -9.71
CA ILE A 7 73.42 -38.78 -8.55
C ILE A 7 72.51 -37.62 -8.99
N ILE A 8 72.83 -36.99 -10.12
CA ILE A 8 72.00 -35.89 -10.68
C ILE A 8 70.62 -36.41 -11.12
N CYS A 9 70.55 -37.56 -11.81
CA CYS A 9 69.28 -38.16 -12.21
C CYS A 9 68.42 -38.57 -11.00
N ALA A 10 69.04 -39.13 -9.95
CA ALA A 10 68.32 -39.49 -8.72
C ALA A 10 67.78 -38.25 -7.98
N GLY A 11 68.58 -37.17 -7.89
CA GLY A 11 68.13 -35.90 -7.31
C GLY A 11 67.00 -35.24 -8.09
N MET A 12 67.05 -35.30 -9.43
CA MET A 12 65.99 -34.77 -10.29
C MET A 12 64.69 -35.56 -10.17
N LEU A 13 64.75 -36.89 -10.05
CA LEU A 13 63.56 -37.73 -9.80
C LEU A 13 62.93 -37.46 -8.43
N ALA A 14 63.74 -37.27 -7.38
CA ALA A 14 63.23 -36.89 -6.06
C ALA A 14 62.57 -35.51 -6.08
N ALA A 15 63.19 -34.53 -6.75
CA ALA A 15 62.63 -33.18 -6.90
C ALA A 15 61.31 -33.20 -7.69
N LEU A 16 61.24 -33.94 -8.79
CA LEU A 16 60.01 -34.13 -9.57
C LEU A 16 58.91 -34.82 -8.77
N GLY A 17 59.24 -35.81 -7.94
CA GLY A 17 58.30 -36.47 -7.04
C GLY A 17 57.70 -35.50 -6.01
N ILE A 18 58.53 -34.64 -5.41
CA ILE A 18 58.07 -33.62 -4.45
C ILE A 18 57.17 -32.59 -5.14
N VAL A 19 57.53 -32.12 -6.33
CA VAL A 19 56.72 -31.16 -7.10
C VAL A 19 55.38 -31.79 -7.53
N ALA A 20 55.38 -33.05 -7.96
CA ALA A 20 54.16 -33.78 -8.32
C ALA A 20 53.22 -33.98 -7.12
N MET A 21 53.75 -34.37 -5.95
CA MET A 21 52.96 -34.47 -4.71
C MET A 21 52.44 -33.11 -4.24
N GLY A 22 53.25 -32.05 -4.36
CA GLY A 22 52.84 -30.68 -4.04
C GLY A 22 51.69 -30.20 -4.92
N THR A 23 51.79 -30.42 -6.23
CA THR A 23 50.76 -30.02 -7.22
C THR A 23 49.47 -30.82 -7.02
N SER A 24 49.57 -32.12 -6.74
CA SER A 24 48.42 -32.98 -6.44
C SER A 24 47.69 -32.54 -5.16
N SER A 25 48.45 -32.19 -4.11
CA SER A 25 47.87 -31.70 -2.86
C SER A 25 47.19 -30.34 -3.02
N GLN A 26 47.77 -29.44 -3.83
CA GLN A 26 47.14 -28.17 -4.17
C GLN A 26 45.86 -28.34 -5.01
N GLY A 27 45.88 -29.26 -5.98
CA GLY A 27 44.68 -29.60 -6.76
C GLY A 27 43.54 -30.10 -5.87
N LYS A 28 43.83 -31.01 -4.93
CA LYS A 28 42.85 -31.50 -3.96
C LYS A 28 42.30 -30.37 -3.09
N LEU A 29 43.16 -29.49 -2.56
CA LEU A 29 42.75 -28.35 -1.74
C LEU A 29 41.84 -27.39 -2.52
N LEU A 30 42.16 -27.08 -3.78
CA LEU A 30 41.35 -26.21 -4.62
C LEU A 30 39.97 -26.82 -4.88
N THR A 31 39.90 -28.12 -5.20
CA THR A 31 38.62 -28.80 -5.36
C THR A 31 37.80 -28.81 -4.08
N GLU A 32 38.42 -29.09 -2.91
CA GLU A 32 37.73 -29.05 -1.62
C GLU A 32 37.18 -27.65 -1.32
N LYS A 33 37.95 -26.60 -1.59
CA LYS A 33 37.51 -25.21 -1.40
C LYS A 33 36.39 -24.80 -2.34
N SER A 34 36.44 -25.24 -3.60
CA SER A 34 35.36 -24.98 -4.57
C SER A 34 34.06 -25.68 -4.17
N VAL A 35 34.13 -26.93 -3.69
CA VAL A 35 32.95 -27.68 -3.21
C VAL A 35 32.37 -27.02 -1.96
N GLU A 36 33.22 -26.66 -1.00
CA GLU A 36 32.82 -25.94 0.22
C GLU A 36 32.10 -24.61 -0.11
N TYR A 37 32.67 -23.82 -1.03
CA TYR A 37 32.05 -22.57 -1.47
C TYR A 37 30.70 -22.81 -2.15
N ALA A 38 30.61 -23.80 -3.05
CA ALA A 38 29.37 -24.13 -3.74
C ALA A 38 28.28 -24.58 -2.78
N GLN A 39 28.61 -25.42 -1.79
CA GLN A 39 27.66 -25.87 -0.76
C GLN A 39 27.19 -24.72 0.13
N LYS A 40 28.10 -23.83 0.54
CA LYS A 40 27.75 -22.64 1.31
C LYS A 40 26.81 -21.71 0.54
N THR A 41 27.10 -21.45 -0.73
CA THR A 41 26.24 -20.61 -1.59
C THR A 41 24.87 -21.28 -1.81
N LYS A 42 24.84 -22.60 -2.01
CA LYS A 42 23.57 -23.34 -2.12
C LYS A 42 22.73 -23.20 -0.85
N ALA A 43 23.33 -23.38 0.33
CA ALA A 43 22.65 -23.22 1.60
C ALA A 43 22.16 -21.76 1.82
N LEU A 44 22.95 -20.75 1.44
CA LEU A 44 22.51 -19.35 1.51
C LEU A 44 21.32 -19.07 0.61
N ASN A 45 21.35 -19.55 -0.64
CA ASN A 45 20.25 -19.37 -1.58
C ASN A 45 18.97 -20.06 -1.07
N SER A 46 19.09 -21.28 -0.55
CA SER A 46 17.98 -22.00 0.09
C SER A 46 17.36 -21.19 1.23
N ALA A 47 18.20 -20.63 2.11
CA ALA A 47 17.73 -19.81 3.22
C ALA A 47 16.95 -18.57 2.76
N HIS A 48 17.44 -17.91 1.70
CA HIS A 48 16.76 -16.76 1.09
C HIS A 48 15.43 -17.16 0.46
N THR A 49 15.38 -18.28 -0.27
CA THR A 49 14.14 -18.79 -0.87
C THR A 49 13.13 -19.17 0.21
N ALA A 50 13.55 -19.78 1.31
CA ALA A 50 12.67 -20.09 2.43
C ALA A 50 12.02 -18.82 3.01
N ILE A 51 12.78 -17.72 3.13
CA ILE A 51 12.24 -16.42 3.56
C ILE A 51 11.22 -15.88 2.56
N GLN A 52 11.49 -15.96 1.26
CA GLN A 52 10.56 -15.50 0.23
C GLN A 52 9.25 -16.29 0.25
N ILE A 53 9.31 -17.61 0.42
CA ILE A 53 8.12 -18.46 0.55
C ILE A 53 7.36 -18.12 1.85
N ALA A 54 8.07 -17.89 2.96
CA ALA A 54 7.44 -17.48 4.21
C ALA A 54 6.73 -16.12 4.08
N MET A 55 7.31 -15.14 3.38
CA MET A 55 6.64 -13.86 3.08
C MET A 55 5.33 -14.08 2.33
N GLN A 56 5.31 -14.95 1.32
CA GLN A 56 4.08 -15.29 0.58
C GLN A 56 3.04 -15.95 1.51
N LYS A 57 3.47 -16.88 2.36
CA LYS A 57 2.59 -17.56 3.31
C LYS A 57 1.97 -16.60 4.33
N ILE A 58 2.75 -15.63 4.82
CA ILE A 58 2.27 -14.59 5.75
C ILE A 58 1.22 -13.70 5.07
N ASN A 59 1.38 -13.41 3.78
CA ASN A 59 0.40 -12.61 3.03
C ASN A 59 -0.88 -13.38 2.67
N GLU A 60 -0.81 -14.72 2.61
CA GLU A 60 -1.98 -15.58 2.37
C GLU A 60 -2.74 -15.92 3.68
N ASP A 61 -2.04 -16.00 4.80
CA ASP A 61 -2.56 -16.38 6.12
C ASP A 61 -1.89 -15.55 7.21
N GLU A 62 -2.63 -14.59 7.77
CA GLU A 62 -2.16 -13.69 8.84
C GLU A 62 -1.69 -14.45 10.08
N ASN A 63 -2.23 -15.65 10.34
CA ASN A 63 -1.85 -16.46 11.50
C ASN A 63 -0.59 -17.29 11.26
N TRP A 64 -0.08 -17.34 10.02
CA TRP A 64 1.05 -18.19 9.67
C TRP A 64 2.31 -17.83 10.47
N ALA A 65 2.57 -16.54 10.67
CA ALA A 65 3.70 -16.05 11.47
C ALA A 65 3.60 -16.52 12.94
N ASN A 66 2.41 -16.37 13.53
CA ASN A 66 2.11 -16.79 14.91
C ASN A 66 2.23 -18.31 15.12
N ASN A 67 2.01 -19.10 14.07
CA ASN A 67 2.12 -20.55 14.11
C ASN A 67 3.57 -21.06 14.01
N HIS A 68 4.52 -20.21 13.57
CA HIS A 68 5.92 -20.59 13.37
C HIS A 68 6.93 -19.77 14.22
N PRO A 69 6.71 -19.66 15.55
CA PRO A 69 7.67 -19.03 16.44
C PRO A 69 8.94 -19.88 16.57
N LYS A 70 9.96 -19.34 17.24
CA LYS A 70 11.22 -20.06 17.50
C LYS A 70 11.05 -21.45 18.15
N SER A 71 9.98 -21.66 18.93
CA SER A 71 9.66 -22.94 19.56
C SER A 71 9.06 -23.97 18.58
N ASN A 72 8.50 -23.52 17.47
CA ASN A 72 7.90 -24.35 16.42
C ASN A 72 8.30 -23.85 15.02
N PRO A 73 9.59 -23.97 14.64
CA PRO A 73 10.04 -23.47 13.34
C PRO A 73 9.38 -24.23 12.19
N TRP A 74 9.07 -23.51 11.12
CA TRP A 74 8.70 -24.09 9.84
C TRP A 74 9.89 -24.86 9.26
N VAL A 75 9.71 -26.16 8.97
CA VAL A 75 10.75 -26.99 8.37
C VAL A 75 10.31 -27.41 6.98
N THR A 76 11.17 -27.17 5.99
CA THR A 76 10.91 -27.52 4.59
C THR A 76 12.18 -28.05 3.91
N THR A 77 12.05 -28.47 2.67
CA THR A 77 13.18 -28.85 1.82
C THR A 77 13.12 -28.09 0.51
N ILE A 78 14.16 -27.31 0.22
CA ILE A 78 14.29 -26.53 -1.02
C ILE A 78 15.52 -27.03 -1.75
N ASP A 79 15.36 -27.48 -2.99
CA ASP A 79 16.44 -28.05 -3.82
C ASP A 79 17.30 -29.13 -3.11
N GLY A 80 16.64 -29.95 -2.29
CA GLY A 80 17.29 -31.02 -1.51
C GLY A 80 18.11 -30.53 -0.31
N VAL A 81 17.95 -29.29 0.12
CA VAL A 81 18.53 -28.72 1.33
C VAL A 81 17.43 -28.59 2.39
N VAL A 82 17.71 -28.97 3.63
CA VAL A 82 16.73 -28.85 4.71
C VAL A 82 16.80 -27.44 5.29
N ASP A 83 15.67 -26.75 5.28
CA ASP A 83 15.50 -25.40 5.79
C ASP A 83 14.66 -25.41 7.06
N SER A 84 15.04 -24.60 8.03
CA SER A 84 14.32 -24.35 9.28
C SER A 84 14.19 -22.85 9.45
N LEU A 85 12.96 -22.33 9.43
CA LEU A 85 12.65 -20.92 9.52
C LEU A 85 11.75 -20.67 10.72
N TYR A 86 12.02 -19.62 11.49
CA TYR A 86 11.07 -19.12 12.48
C TYR A 86 10.88 -17.61 12.35
N VAL A 87 9.78 -17.13 12.89
CA VAL A 87 9.39 -15.72 12.94
C VAL A 87 9.43 -15.24 14.38
N ASP A 88 10.04 -14.06 14.60
CA ASP A 88 9.94 -13.30 15.84
C ASP A 88 9.29 -11.94 15.52
N TYR A 89 8.23 -11.55 16.22
CA TYR A 89 7.70 -10.19 16.12
C TYR A 89 8.69 -9.22 16.79
N ILE A 90 9.20 -8.25 16.03
CA ILE A 90 9.99 -7.12 16.55
C ILE A 90 9.06 -6.06 17.13
N TYR A 91 7.96 -5.82 16.42
CA TYR A 91 6.90 -4.90 16.80
C TYR A 91 5.58 -5.49 16.31
N GLU A 92 4.69 -5.76 17.25
CA GLU A 92 3.26 -5.96 17.00
C GLU A 92 2.63 -4.58 17.19
N ALA A 93 2.11 -4.02 16.11
CA ALA A 93 1.36 -2.77 16.22
C ALA A 93 0.12 -3.04 17.08
N THR A 94 -0.10 -2.20 18.11
CA THR A 94 -1.37 -2.23 18.85
C THR A 94 -2.54 -1.78 17.98
N ASP A 95 -2.21 -1.05 16.92
CA ASP A 95 -3.14 -0.33 16.07
C ASP A 95 -2.94 -0.77 14.61
N TYR A 96 -4.01 -1.18 13.94
CA TYR A 96 -3.98 -1.88 12.64
C TYR A 96 -3.48 -1.03 11.46
N TRP A 97 -3.32 0.29 11.64
CA TRP A 97 -2.81 1.21 10.61
C TRP A 97 -1.27 1.33 10.60
N GLN A 98 -0.58 0.75 11.59
CA GLN A 98 0.88 0.68 11.60
C GLN A 98 1.37 -0.70 11.15
N PRO A 99 2.48 -0.79 10.40
CA PRO A 99 2.99 -2.07 9.93
C PRO A 99 3.51 -2.93 11.09
N ASP A 100 3.12 -4.20 11.09
CA ASP A 100 3.79 -5.20 11.90
C ASP A 100 5.21 -5.43 11.38
N SER A 101 6.17 -5.49 12.30
CA SER A 101 7.56 -5.77 11.97
C SER A 101 7.93 -7.17 12.42
N LEU A 102 8.16 -8.04 11.44
CA LEU A 102 8.56 -9.42 11.62
C LEU A 102 10.06 -9.58 11.37
N ARG A 103 10.73 -10.35 12.22
CA ARG A 103 12.05 -10.90 11.96
C ARG A 103 11.93 -12.34 11.55
N MET A 104 12.32 -12.65 10.32
CA MET A 104 12.46 -14.03 9.87
C MET A 104 13.90 -14.47 10.00
N VAL A 105 14.10 -15.63 10.62
CA VAL A 105 15.41 -16.27 10.73
C VAL A 105 15.33 -17.62 10.05
N SER A 106 16.00 -17.74 8.91
CA SER A 106 16.10 -18.99 8.16
C SER A 106 17.48 -19.62 8.35
N LYS A 107 17.49 -20.93 8.59
CA LYS A 107 18.69 -21.75 8.70
C LYS A 107 18.59 -22.92 7.74
N SER A 108 19.53 -23.01 6.82
CA SER A 108 19.64 -24.12 5.87
C SER A 108 20.78 -25.03 6.27
N THR A 109 20.57 -26.34 6.19
CA THR A 109 21.56 -27.36 6.52
C THR A 109 21.71 -28.34 5.37
N ILE A 110 22.94 -28.47 4.86
CA ILE A 110 23.32 -29.52 3.91
C ILE A 110 24.10 -30.57 4.69
N THR A 111 23.47 -31.71 4.94
CA THR A 111 24.11 -32.87 5.56
C THR A 111 25.02 -33.55 4.54
N ASN A 112 26.25 -33.79 4.94
CA ASN A 112 27.23 -34.51 4.12
C ASN A 112 27.57 -35.81 4.83
N ASP A 113 27.32 -36.95 4.18
CA ASP A 113 27.34 -38.30 4.79
C ASP A 113 28.65 -38.67 5.53
N ASN A 114 29.73 -37.89 5.40
CA ASN A 114 31.02 -38.13 6.06
C ASN A 114 31.80 -36.85 6.47
N LYS A 115 31.16 -35.67 6.57
CA LYS A 115 31.82 -34.40 6.95
C LYS A 115 30.90 -33.53 7.83
N ASP A 116 31.46 -32.48 8.42
CA ASP A 116 30.70 -31.44 9.13
C ASP A 116 29.56 -30.91 8.24
N ASP A 117 28.38 -30.72 8.85
CA ASP A 117 27.23 -30.14 8.18
C ASP A 117 27.51 -28.70 7.73
N TYR A 118 27.14 -28.37 6.50
CA TYR A 118 27.20 -26.99 6.03
C TYR A 118 25.93 -26.26 6.41
N THR A 119 26.04 -25.33 7.35
CA THR A 119 24.92 -24.50 7.79
C THR A 119 25.06 -23.06 7.30
N ALA A 120 24.00 -22.52 6.71
CA ALA A 120 23.86 -21.10 6.44
C ALA A 120 22.71 -20.52 7.29
N ARG A 121 22.84 -19.25 7.67
CA ARG A 121 21.80 -18.53 8.41
C ARG A 121 21.57 -17.17 7.76
N VAL A 122 20.32 -16.88 7.44
CA VAL A 122 19.88 -15.58 6.93
C VAL A 122 18.86 -15.00 7.91
N ILE A 123 18.99 -13.70 8.18
CA ILE A 123 18.06 -12.94 9.00
C ILE A 123 17.51 -11.84 8.11
N SER A 124 16.20 -11.74 8.01
CA SER A 124 15.52 -10.68 7.27
C SER A 124 14.48 -10.02 8.17
N VAL A 125 14.26 -8.73 7.94
CA VAL A 125 13.13 -8.00 8.52
C VAL A 125 12.09 -7.81 7.42
N TYR A 126 10.85 -8.14 7.75
CA TYR A 126 9.70 -7.97 6.88
C TYR A 126 8.70 -7.07 7.56
N LEU A 127 8.22 -6.08 6.82
CA LEU A 127 7.12 -5.23 7.23
C LEU A 127 5.89 -5.80 6.53
N ILE A 128 4.94 -6.31 7.30
CA ILE A 128 3.62 -6.63 6.74
C ILE A 128 3.03 -5.28 6.37
N ALA A 129 2.77 -5.07 5.08
CA ALA A 129 2.18 -3.82 4.62
C ALA A 129 0.75 -3.76 5.15
N PRO A 130 0.42 -2.80 6.03
CA PRO A 130 -0.95 -2.65 6.50
C PRO A 130 -1.83 -2.25 5.30
N PHE A 131 -3.10 -2.65 5.34
CA PHE A 131 -4.06 -2.29 4.29
C PHE A 131 -4.20 -0.76 4.13
N SER A 132 -3.82 0.01 5.16
CA SER A 132 -3.67 1.48 5.10
C SER A 132 -2.68 1.97 4.03
N ASN A 133 -1.73 1.16 3.58
CA ASN A 133 -0.81 1.50 2.49
C ASN A 133 -1.48 1.51 1.10
N LEU A 134 -2.70 0.96 0.98
CA LEU A 134 -3.48 1.02 -0.25
C LEU A 134 -4.23 2.33 -0.40
N VAL A 135 -4.41 3.10 0.69
CA VAL A 135 -4.99 4.44 0.61
C VAL A 135 -3.97 5.35 -0.09
N PRO A 136 -4.31 5.92 -1.27
CA PRO A 136 -3.38 6.78 -1.98
C PRO A 136 -3.05 8.01 -1.14
N PRO A 137 -1.80 8.50 -1.17
CA PRO A 137 -1.43 9.71 -0.45
C PRO A 137 -2.25 10.90 -0.97
N PHE A 138 -2.62 11.81 -0.07
CA PHE A 138 -3.38 12.99 -0.44
C PHE A 138 -2.46 14.00 -1.13
N ALA A 139 -2.52 14.05 -2.47
CA ALA A 139 -1.73 14.99 -3.27
C ALA A 139 -2.30 16.42 -3.26
N GLY A 140 -3.55 16.60 -2.82
CA GLY A 140 -4.25 17.88 -2.75
C GLY A 140 -5.59 17.75 -2.01
N ALA A 141 -6.28 18.86 -1.77
CA ALA A 141 -7.62 18.83 -1.19
C ALA A 141 -8.64 18.24 -2.20
N LEU A 142 -8.51 18.61 -3.47
CA LEU A 142 -9.18 17.97 -4.62
C LEU A 142 -8.13 17.40 -5.58
N GLN A 143 -8.32 16.16 -6.01
CA GLN A 143 -7.42 15.43 -6.90
C GLN A 143 -8.17 14.99 -8.16
N LEU A 144 -7.64 15.36 -9.34
CA LEU A 144 -8.19 15.00 -10.65
C LEU A 144 -7.16 14.20 -11.49
N PRO A 145 -7.04 12.88 -11.25
CA PRO A 145 -6.10 12.00 -11.97
C PRO A 145 -6.40 11.78 -13.46
N THR A 146 -7.62 11.99 -13.96
CA THR A 146 -7.98 11.73 -15.37
C THR A 146 -8.48 12.94 -16.16
N GLY A 147 -8.51 14.12 -15.54
CA GLY A 147 -9.08 15.33 -16.14
C GLY A 147 -10.59 15.44 -15.93
N TYR A 148 -11.25 16.38 -16.61
CA TYR A 148 -12.69 16.58 -16.54
C TYR A 148 -13.20 17.02 -17.92
N GLY A 149 -14.47 16.73 -18.24
CA GLY A 149 -15.10 17.20 -19.48
C GLY A 149 -15.89 18.50 -19.30
N SER A 150 -16.68 18.60 -18.23
CA SER A 150 -17.35 19.85 -17.85
C SER A 150 -17.11 20.19 -16.37
N LEU A 151 -16.95 21.48 -16.08
CA LEU A 151 -16.87 22.01 -14.72
C LEU A 151 -17.94 23.09 -14.59
N SER A 152 -18.91 22.84 -13.71
CA SER A 152 -19.83 23.85 -13.22
C SER A 152 -19.32 24.38 -11.89
N VAL A 153 -19.28 25.70 -11.76
CA VAL A 153 -18.99 26.39 -10.50
C VAL A 153 -20.09 27.42 -10.34
N ASP A 154 -20.94 27.23 -9.35
CA ASP A 154 -21.99 28.16 -9.01
C ASP A 154 -21.94 28.53 -7.52
N GLY A 155 -22.44 29.72 -7.16
CA GLY A 155 -22.30 30.24 -5.81
C GLY A 155 -20.92 30.85 -5.52
N SER A 156 -20.89 31.77 -4.55
CA SER A 156 -19.71 32.59 -4.23
C SER A 156 -19.03 32.21 -2.91
N ALA A 157 -19.44 31.11 -2.27
CA ALA A 157 -18.93 30.70 -0.96
C ALA A 157 -18.43 29.24 -0.94
N HIS A 158 -18.07 28.68 -2.09
CA HIS A 158 -17.24 27.48 -2.12
C HIS A 158 -15.81 27.84 -1.68
N GLU A 159 -15.08 26.92 -1.05
CA GLU A 159 -13.68 27.11 -0.64
C GLU A 159 -12.92 25.79 -0.80
N ILE A 160 -11.77 25.83 -1.49
CA ILE A 160 -10.87 24.67 -1.59
C ILE A 160 -9.51 25.08 -1.03
N ASN A 161 -9.12 24.46 0.08
CA ASN A 161 -7.94 24.83 0.84
C ASN A 161 -6.98 23.66 0.96
N GLY A 162 -5.73 23.87 0.56
CA GLY A 162 -4.67 22.87 0.67
C GLY A 162 -3.84 22.94 1.98
N LYS A 163 -4.18 23.86 2.89
CA LYS A 163 -3.42 24.11 4.12
C LYS A 163 -4.20 23.66 5.35
N ASP A 164 -3.50 22.97 6.24
CA ASP A 164 -3.99 22.64 7.58
C ASP A 164 -2.93 23.05 8.60
N PRO A 165 -3.25 23.93 9.57
CA PRO A 165 -2.30 24.37 10.59
C PRO A 165 -1.77 23.22 11.46
N ASN A 166 -2.43 22.06 11.47
CA ASN A 166 -2.02 20.88 12.23
C ASN A 166 -1.10 19.95 11.44
N CYS A 167 -0.88 20.21 10.14
CA CYS A 167 -0.03 19.38 9.29
C CYS A 167 1.37 19.98 9.15
N SER A 168 2.35 19.09 8.93
CA SER A 168 3.75 19.49 8.75
C SER A 168 4.04 20.07 7.35
N GLU A 169 3.19 19.76 6.38
CA GLU A 169 3.33 20.18 4.99
C GLU A 169 1.98 20.65 4.46
N ASP A 170 2.01 21.80 3.78
CA ASP A 170 0.89 22.27 2.97
C ASP A 170 0.81 21.42 1.68
N ARG A 171 -0.41 21.23 1.19
CA ARG A 171 -0.70 20.65 -0.12
C ARG A 171 -1.31 21.71 -1.04
N PRO A 172 -1.30 21.49 -2.36
CA PRO A 172 -2.09 22.29 -3.28
C PRO A 172 -3.59 22.14 -2.98
N PRO A 173 -4.41 23.19 -3.17
CA PRO A 173 -5.87 23.07 -3.06
C PRO A 173 -6.43 22.11 -4.11
N ILE A 174 -5.92 22.18 -5.35
CA ILE A 174 -6.25 21.23 -6.41
C ILE A 174 -4.96 20.68 -7.03
N THR A 175 -4.91 19.37 -7.20
CA THR A 175 -3.83 18.67 -7.92
C THR A 175 -4.42 17.93 -9.12
N VAL A 176 -3.81 18.15 -10.29
CA VAL A 176 -4.26 17.57 -11.56
C VAL A 176 -3.12 16.81 -12.25
N ASN A 177 -3.46 15.86 -13.12
CA ASN A 177 -2.47 15.04 -13.80
C ASN A 177 -1.72 15.73 -14.96
N ASN A 178 -2.25 16.83 -15.51
CA ASN A 178 -1.65 17.51 -16.67
C ASN A 178 -1.94 19.01 -16.72
N SER A 179 -1.14 19.75 -17.49
CA SER A 179 -1.25 21.21 -17.60
C SER A 179 -2.52 21.69 -18.32
N ASN A 180 -3.08 20.92 -19.26
CA ASN A 180 -4.31 21.33 -19.96
C ASN A 180 -5.50 21.37 -18.99
N THR A 181 -5.60 20.38 -18.10
CA THR A 181 -6.62 20.35 -17.04
C THR A 181 -6.44 21.53 -16.09
N LYS A 182 -5.20 21.85 -15.70
CA LYS A 182 -4.92 23.04 -14.90
C LYS A 182 -5.38 24.33 -15.58
N ASP A 183 -4.99 24.53 -16.84
CA ASP A 183 -5.33 25.73 -17.60
C ASP A 183 -6.86 25.87 -17.77
N GLY A 184 -7.56 24.74 -17.94
CA GLY A 184 -9.01 24.68 -17.94
C GLY A 184 -9.64 25.13 -16.62
N LEU A 185 -9.16 24.62 -15.49
CA LEU A 185 -9.66 25.00 -14.16
C LEU A 185 -9.39 26.47 -13.85
N GLN A 186 -8.23 27.00 -14.24
CA GLN A 186 -7.87 28.41 -14.03
C GLN A 186 -8.77 29.40 -14.77
N SER A 187 -9.53 28.93 -15.77
CA SER A 187 -10.52 29.75 -16.46
C SER A 187 -11.84 29.91 -15.72
N HIS A 188 -12.03 29.19 -14.61
CA HIS A 188 -13.23 29.22 -13.76
C HIS A 188 -12.98 30.08 -12.49
N ASP A 189 -14.05 30.64 -11.92
CA ASP A 189 -14.00 31.48 -10.72
C ASP A 189 -13.95 30.62 -9.44
N LEU A 190 -12.84 29.91 -9.26
CA LEU A 190 -12.61 29.04 -8.11
C LEU A 190 -12.00 29.82 -6.94
N ASN A 191 -12.61 29.70 -5.76
CA ASN A 191 -12.06 30.25 -4.51
C ASN A 191 -11.04 29.28 -3.88
N LEU A 192 -9.77 29.49 -4.21
CA LEU A 192 -8.64 28.63 -3.80
C LEU A 192 -7.70 29.36 -2.83
N ASP A 193 -7.28 28.69 -1.76
CA ASP A 193 -6.13 29.13 -0.97
C ASP A 193 -4.83 28.46 -1.46
N GLY A 194 -4.36 28.88 -2.64
CA GLY A 194 -3.12 28.41 -3.25
C GLY A 194 -3.25 28.21 -4.76
N ASP A 195 -2.14 27.82 -5.40
CA ASP A 195 -2.11 27.53 -6.83
C ASP A 195 -2.47 26.06 -7.11
N ILE A 196 -3.18 25.83 -8.22
CA ILE A 196 -3.38 24.48 -8.77
C ILE A 196 -2.02 23.89 -9.16
N ALA A 197 -1.71 22.70 -8.67
CA ALA A 197 -0.48 21.97 -8.98
C ALA A 197 -0.71 20.91 -10.07
N VAL A 198 0.34 20.66 -10.85
CA VAL A 198 0.37 19.57 -11.82
C VAL A 198 1.30 18.49 -11.30
N ASP A 199 0.77 17.29 -11.13
CA ASP A 199 1.54 16.09 -10.84
C ASP A 199 1.30 15.07 -11.96
N ASN A 200 2.27 14.91 -12.86
CA ASN A 200 2.17 13.99 -13.99
C ASN A 200 2.19 12.51 -13.57
N GLN A 201 2.38 12.21 -12.27
CA GLN A 201 2.32 10.87 -11.71
C GLN A 201 0.99 10.61 -10.99
N LEU A 202 0.08 11.60 -10.95
CA LEU A 202 -1.25 11.44 -10.38
C LEU A 202 -2.06 10.48 -11.26
N ASP A 203 -2.44 9.34 -10.69
CA ASP A 203 -3.12 8.24 -11.36
C ASP A 203 -4.29 7.74 -10.51
N TYR A 204 -5.36 7.30 -11.19
CA TYR A 204 -6.56 6.75 -10.56
C TYR A 204 -6.41 5.25 -10.27
N GLU A 205 -5.56 4.51 -11.01
CA GLU A 205 -5.42 3.05 -10.90
C GLU A 205 -5.20 2.52 -9.46
N PRO A 206 -4.38 3.15 -8.59
CA PRO A 206 -4.24 2.69 -7.20
C PRO A 206 -5.53 2.80 -6.38
N THR A 207 -6.40 3.75 -6.73
CA THR A 207 -7.70 3.97 -6.08
C THR A 207 -8.70 2.88 -6.47
N ASP A 208 -8.64 2.39 -7.70
CA ASP A 208 -9.45 1.25 -8.16
C ASP A 208 -9.11 -0.04 -7.43
N GLU A 209 -7.82 -0.32 -7.25
CA GLU A 209 -7.40 -1.49 -6.49
C GLU A 209 -7.88 -1.39 -5.03
N LEU A 210 -7.84 -0.20 -4.44
CA LEU A 210 -8.39 0.06 -3.11
C LEU A 210 -9.90 -0.18 -3.08
N ILE A 211 -10.66 0.41 -4.00
CA ILE A 211 -12.12 0.25 -4.11
C ILE A 211 -12.49 -1.22 -4.23
N ALA A 212 -11.90 -1.93 -5.20
CA ALA A 212 -12.21 -3.33 -5.48
C ALA A 212 -11.94 -4.24 -4.27
N ARG A 213 -10.89 -3.96 -3.50
CA ARG A 213 -10.59 -4.73 -2.28
C ARG A 213 -11.52 -4.37 -1.13
N LEU A 214 -11.82 -3.08 -0.94
CA LEU A 214 -12.73 -2.61 0.10
C LEU A 214 -14.17 -3.08 -0.12
N GLU A 215 -14.65 -3.10 -1.36
CA GLU A 215 -16.01 -3.52 -1.69
C GLU A 215 -16.26 -5.00 -1.32
N ASN A 216 -15.23 -5.83 -1.44
CA ASN A 216 -15.30 -7.25 -1.09
C ASN A 216 -15.03 -7.55 0.39
N SER A 217 -14.89 -6.53 1.24
CA SER A 217 -14.56 -6.68 2.65
C SER A 217 -15.82 -6.79 3.53
N GLU A 218 -15.77 -7.61 4.57
CA GLU A 218 -16.95 -7.96 5.40
C GLU A 218 -17.55 -6.75 6.14
N ASN A 219 -16.71 -5.78 6.53
CA ASN A 219 -17.16 -4.63 7.33
C ASN A 219 -17.40 -3.35 6.50
N ALA A 220 -17.35 -3.44 5.17
CA ALA A 220 -17.71 -2.31 4.32
C ALA A 220 -19.23 -2.13 4.30
N THR A 221 -19.71 -0.90 4.41
CA THR A 221 -21.16 -0.62 4.43
C THR A 221 -21.61 -0.09 3.08
N THR A 222 -22.45 -0.83 2.37
CA THR A 222 -23.11 -0.33 1.16
C THR A 222 -24.45 0.30 1.52
N VAL A 223 -24.61 1.57 1.16
CA VAL A 223 -25.79 2.39 1.41
C VAL A 223 -26.55 2.56 0.10
N THR A 224 -27.76 1.99 0.02
CA THR A 224 -28.58 1.96 -1.20
C THR A 224 -29.95 2.65 -1.06
N SER A 225 -30.24 3.17 0.14
CA SER A 225 -31.47 3.90 0.46
C SER A 225 -31.18 4.91 1.56
N ASP A 226 -32.19 5.70 1.95
CA ASP A 226 -32.11 6.63 3.07
C ASP A 226 -31.41 6.00 4.28
N TYR A 227 -30.38 6.69 4.77
CA TYR A 227 -29.43 6.19 5.76
C TYR A 227 -29.44 7.09 6.99
N SER A 228 -29.57 6.45 8.15
CA SER A 228 -29.67 7.14 9.46
C SER A 228 -28.70 6.58 10.51
N ASP A 229 -27.88 5.58 10.14
CA ASP A 229 -26.81 5.02 10.98
C ASP A 229 -25.48 5.78 10.85
N ASN A 230 -24.64 5.78 11.88
CA ASN A 230 -23.42 6.59 11.90
C ASN A 230 -22.45 6.30 10.72
N LEU A 231 -21.92 7.36 10.08
CA LEU A 231 -20.88 7.31 9.04
C LEU A 231 -19.47 7.22 9.64
N GLY A 232 -19.31 6.40 10.69
CA GLY A 232 -18.05 6.22 11.43
C GLY A 232 -17.81 7.27 12.52
N THR A 233 -16.89 6.99 13.45
CA THR A 233 -16.43 7.98 14.44
C THR A 233 -14.94 8.23 14.29
N ALA A 234 -14.42 9.27 14.96
CA ALA A 234 -12.98 9.53 14.98
C ALA A 234 -12.17 8.35 15.54
N GLU A 235 -12.73 7.60 16.49
CA GLU A 235 -12.10 6.41 17.09
C GLU A 235 -12.30 5.14 16.25
N ASN A 236 -13.39 5.06 15.50
CA ASN A 236 -13.72 3.93 14.64
C ASN A 236 -14.23 4.43 13.28
N PRO A 237 -13.33 4.93 12.41
CA PRO A 237 -13.68 5.31 11.05
C PRO A 237 -14.08 4.08 10.23
N GLY A 238 -14.96 4.28 9.26
CA GLY A 238 -15.53 3.21 8.44
C GLY A 238 -15.32 3.43 6.94
N VAL A 239 -15.76 2.45 6.14
CA VAL A 239 -15.79 2.52 4.67
C VAL A 239 -17.24 2.41 4.21
N PHE A 240 -17.68 3.40 3.44
CA PHE A 240 -19.06 3.54 3.00
C PHE A 240 -19.13 3.62 1.48
N PHE A 241 -19.89 2.73 0.87
CA PHE A 241 -20.20 2.74 -0.56
C PHE A 241 -21.61 3.30 -0.75
N ILE A 242 -21.73 4.47 -1.36
CA ILE A 242 -23.01 5.09 -1.68
C ILE A 242 -23.39 4.67 -3.10
N ASP A 243 -24.48 3.91 -3.22
CA ASP A 243 -24.94 3.33 -4.47
C ASP A 243 -26.44 3.61 -4.68
N GLY A 244 -26.76 4.63 -5.47
CA GLY A 244 -28.11 5.11 -5.74
C GLY A 244 -28.46 6.43 -5.03
N ASN A 245 -29.75 6.81 -5.09
CA ASN A 245 -30.23 8.06 -4.50
C ASN A 245 -30.46 7.89 -2.99
N VAL A 246 -29.50 8.33 -2.18
CA VAL A 246 -29.46 8.12 -0.73
C VAL A 246 -29.71 9.43 -0.01
N LYS A 247 -30.72 9.49 0.86
CA LYS A 247 -30.83 10.59 1.81
C LYS A 247 -30.15 10.28 3.14
N LEU A 248 -29.23 11.13 3.57
CA LEU A 248 -28.76 11.10 4.96
C LEU A 248 -29.84 11.78 5.83
N THR A 249 -30.48 11.03 6.73
CA THR A 249 -31.60 11.52 7.55
C THR A 249 -31.28 11.39 9.03
N GLY A 250 -31.32 12.50 9.78
CA GLY A 250 -31.18 12.51 11.24
C GLY A 250 -29.75 12.30 11.80
N GLN A 251 -29.44 13.03 12.89
CA GLN A 251 -28.27 12.98 13.80
C GLN A 251 -26.83 13.02 13.23
N GLN A 252 -26.61 12.76 11.95
CA GLN A 252 -25.26 12.68 11.36
C GLN A 252 -24.83 14.01 10.78
N SER A 253 -24.29 14.88 11.63
CA SER A 253 -23.57 16.06 11.17
C SER A 253 -22.12 15.76 10.77
N LYS A 254 -21.60 14.58 11.16
CA LYS A 254 -20.19 14.20 10.95
C LYS A 254 -20.02 12.74 10.54
N GLY A 255 -19.07 12.48 9.64
CA GLY A 255 -18.58 11.14 9.30
C GLY A 255 -17.05 11.07 9.26
N TYR A 256 -16.48 9.86 9.35
CA TYR A 256 -15.04 9.61 9.40
C TYR A 256 -14.67 8.34 8.61
N GLY A 257 -13.65 8.43 7.75
CA GLY A 257 -13.07 7.26 7.06
C GLY A 257 -12.99 7.41 5.54
N ILE A 258 -13.51 6.44 4.79
CA ILE A 258 -13.55 6.47 3.32
C ILE A 258 -15.01 6.43 2.87
N MET A 259 -15.38 7.33 1.97
CA MET A 259 -16.67 7.34 1.30
C MET A 259 -16.44 7.18 -0.20
N VAL A 260 -17.05 6.17 -0.81
CA VAL A 260 -17.00 5.93 -2.26
C VAL A 260 -18.40 6.16 -2.81
N ILE A 261 -18.54 7.09 -3.74
CA ILE A 261 -19.80 7.47 -4.39
C ILE A 261 -19.73 6.93 -5.82
N LYS A 262 -20.64 5.99 -6.15
CA LYS A 262 -20.68 5.34 -7.46
C LYS A 262 -21.44 6.17 -8.50
N ASP A 263 -21.13 5.97 -9.78
CA ASP A 263 -21.66 6.69 -10.96
C ASP A 263 -23.18 7.00 -10.94
N SER A 264 -24.02 6.09 -10.41
CA SER A 264 -25.48 6.29 -10.35
C SER A 264 -26.02 6.86 -9.03
N ALA A 265 -25.15 7.34 -8.14
CA ALA A 265 -25.53 7.78 -6.81
C ALA A 265 -25.67 9.30 -6.70
N HIS A 266 -26.79 9.75 -6.12
CA HIS A 266 -26.97 11.12 -5.63
C HIS A 266 -27.20 11.07 -4.12
N MET A 267 -26.53 11.94 -3.38
CA MET A 267 -26.81 12.10 -1.95
C MET A 267 -27.84 13.22 -1.78
N ASP A 268 -28.64 13.21 -0.70
CA ASP A 268 -29.59 14.28 -0.31
C ASP A 268 -29.66 14.32 1.25
N TYR A 269 -30.06 15.42 1.92
CA TYR A 269 -30.15 15.47 3.41
C TYR A 269 -31.51 15.94 3.91
N GLU A 270 -32.20 15.15 4.73
CA GLU A 270 -33.49 15.54 5.31
C GLU A 270 -33.36 15.86 6.81
N ASP A 271 -33.84 17.04 7.23
CA ASP A 271 -33.82 17.43 8.65
C ASP A 271 -34.86 16.67 9.48
N GLU A 272 -34.76 16.75 10.81
CA GLU A 272 -35.67 16.06 11.77
C GLU A 272 -37.16 16.47 11.63
N SER A 273 -37.50 17.43 10.76
CA SER A 273 -38.86 17.89 10.51
C SER A 273 -39.49 17.36 9.22
N GLY A 274 -38.81 16.46 8.49
CA GLY A 274 -39.36 15.78 7.30
C GLY A 274 -39.54 16.70 6.09
N ASN A 275 -38.71 17.73 5.98
CA ASN A 275 -38.64 18.56 4.78
C ASN A 275 -37.54 18.01 3.87
N THR A 276 -37.92 17.45 2.71
CA THR A 276 -37.01 17.06 1.64
C THR A 276 -36.17 18.24 1.18
N VAL A 277 -34.90 18.22 1.59
CA VAL A 277 -33.91 19.23 1.26
C VAL A 277 -32.81 18.49 0.49
N SER A 278 -32.78 18.65 -0.83
CA SER A 278 -31.66 18.18 -1.66
C SER A 278 -30.34 18.68 -1.06
N ILE A 279 -29.28 17.88 -0.77
CA ILE A 279 -28.09 18.15 0.11
C ILE A 279 -27.86 19.61 0.62
N ARG A 280 -28.83 20.35 1.15
CA ARG A 280 -28.66 21.74 1.60
C ARG A 280 -28.37 21.80 3.09
N GLY A 281 -27.71 20.76 3.62
CA GLY A 281 -27.36 20.60 5.03
C GLY A 281 -25.85 20.69 5.27
N ASN A 282 -25.48 21.21 6.44
CA ASN A 282 -24.11 21.26 6.94
C ASN A 282 -23.62 19.86 7.36
N PHE A 283 -23.26 19.02 6.39
CA PHE A 283 -22.65 17.71 6.65
C PHE A 283 -21.12 17.82 6.59
N GLU A 284 -20.43 17.26 7.58
CA GLU A 284 -18.96 17.27 7.65
C GLU A 284 -18.40 15.85 7.48
N PHE A 285 -17.53 15.61 6.50
CA PHE A 285 -16.84 14.33 6.37
C PHE A 285 -15.34 14.48 6.59
N ASN A 286 -14.76 13.64 7.45
CA ASN A 286 -13.35 13.69 7.82
C ASN A 286 -12.63 12.46 7.27
N GLY A 287 -11.99 12.56 6.11
CA GLY A 287 -11.50 11.37 5.42
C GLY A 287 -11.21 11.52 3.93
N LEU A 288 -11.25 10.39 3.23
CA LEU A 288 -11.13 10.33 1.77
C LEU A 288 -12.54 10.18 1.17
N VAL A 289 -12.90 11.05 0.24
CA VAL A 289 -14.12 10.91 -0.57
C VAL A 289 -13.70 10.59 -2.00
N ILE A 290 -14.17 9.47 -2.54
CA ILE A 290 -13.88 9.03 -3.90
C ILE A 290 -15.17 9.08 -4.70
N PHE A 291 -15.11 9.74 -5.84
CA PHE A 291 -16.14 9.71 -6.86
C PHE A 291 -15.70 8.73 -7.94
N GLU A 292 -16.35 7.57 -7.99
CA GLU A 292 -16.06 6.50 -8.93
C GLU A 292 -16.89 6.70 -10.20
N ASN A 293 -16.21 6.94 -11.32
CA ASN A 293 -16.81 7.12 -12.65
C ASN A 293 -17.91 8.18 -12.67
N ALA A 294 -17.79 9.21 -11.81
CA ALA A 294 -18.89 10.14 -11.58
C ALA A 294 -19.25 10.93 -12.84
N GLN A 295 -20.44 10.66 -13.37
CA GLN A 295 -21.12 11.51 -14.34
C GLN A 295 -21.56 12.86 -13.75
N LEU A 296 -21.61 13.00 -12.41
CA LEU A 296 -21.91 14.27 -11.75
C LEU A 296 -21.37 14.30 -10.31
N PHE A 297 -20.37 15.13 -10.04
CA PHE A 297 -20.12 15.64 -8.67
C PHE A 297 -21.15 16.74 -8.40
N ASP A 298 -22.29 16.46 -7.76
CA ASP A 298 -23.24 17.51 -7.37
C ASP A 298 -22.94 18.00 -5.95
N GLY A 299 -22.22 19.11 -5.85
CA GLY A 299 -21.90 19.78 -4.59
C GLY A 299 -23.00 20.68 -4.03
N HIS A 300 -24.20 20.75 -4.63
CA HIS A 300 -25.24 21.71 -4.25
C HIS A 300 -25.64 21.58 -2.78
N GLY A 301 -25.05 22.44 -1.94
CA GLY A 301 -25.18 22.34 -0.50
C GLY A 301 -24.23 23.20 0.32
N THR A 302 -24.08 22.86 1.60
CA THR A 302 -23.02 23.36 2.50
C THR A 302 -22.15 22.23 3.10
N PRO A 303 -21.77 21.17 2.34
CA PRO A 303 -20.93 20.12 2.89
C PRO A 303 -19.51 20.63 3.16
N THR A 304 -18.89 20.11 4.22
CA THR A 304 -17.49 20.37 4.57
C THR A 304 -16.72 19.06 4.54
N ILE A 305 -15.73 18.94 3.67
CA ILE A 305 -14.87 17.77 3.58
C ILE A 305 -13.50 18.15 4.16
N ASN A 306 -13.09 17.48 5.23
CA ASN A 306 -11.79 17.62 5.87
C ASN A 306 -10.94 16.39 5.53
N GLY A 307 -10.05 16.50 4.55
CA GLY A 307 -9.25 15.38 4.05
C GLY A 307 -8.95 15.53 2.56
N SER A 308 -9.39 14.60 1.72
CA SER A 308 -9.18 14.73 0.28
C SER A 308 -10.37 14.18 -0.51
N VAL A 309 -10.65 14.83 -1.63
CA VAL A 309 -11.62 14.40 -2.63
C VAL A 309 -10.85 13.94 -3.86
N LEU A 310 -11.18 12.76 -4.36
CA LEU A 310 -10.55 12.17 -5.54
C LEU A 310 -11.65 11.85 -6.57
N VAL A 311 -11.56 12.47 -7.74
CA VAL A 311 -12.52 12.30 -8.83
C VAL A 311 -11.78 11.77 -10.05
N GLY A 312 -12.13 10.58 -10.51
CA GLY A 312 -11.48 9.97 -11.66
C GLY A 312 -12.19 8.73 -12.15
N ASP A 313 -11.60 8.11 -13.17
CA ASP A 313 -12.10 6.93 -13.87
C ASP A 313 -10.88 6.13 -14.37
N THR A 314 -10.98 4.81 -14.47
CA THR A 314 -9.96 3.93 -15.08
C THR A 314 -10.14 3.70 -16.58
N ALA A 315 -11.30 4.04 -17.17
CA ALA A 315 -11.63 3.80 -18.56
C ALA A 315 -11.76 5.12 -19.36
N PRO A 316 -10.65 5.73 -19.81
CA PRO A 316 -10.69 6.96 -20.63
C PRO A 316 -11.37 6.81 -22.00
N ASP A 317 -11.77 5.59 -22.37
CA ASP A 317 -12.39 5.23 -23.65
C ASP A 317 -13.93 5.19 -23.59
N ASP A 318 -14.54 5.23 -22.40
CA ASP A 318 -15.99 5.37 -22.29
C ASP A 318 -16.39 6.84 -22.47
N ALA A 319 -17.43 7.06 -23.26
CA ALA A 319 -17.89 8.39 -23.71
C ALA A 319 -18.48 9.28 -22.60
N ASN A 320 -18.16 8.99 -21.34
CA ASN A 320 -18.64 9.68 -20.17
C ASN A 320 -17.56 10.66 -19.72
N GLU A 321 -17.66 11.88 -20.23
CA GLU A 321 -16.90 13.01 -19.73
C GLU A 321 -17.23 13.23 -18.24
N ILE A 322 -16.21 13.24 -17.37
CA ILE A 322 -16.39 13.54 -15.94
C ILE A 322 -16.96 14.96 -15.82
N GLU A 323 -18.17 15.09 -15.29
CA GLU A 323 -18.77 16.38 -14.96
C GLU A 323 -18.55 16.69 -13.48
N VAL A 324 -17.88 17.81 -13.21
CA VAL A 324 -17.65 18.29 -11.85
C VAL A 324 -18.56 19.49 -11.60
N ASP A 325 -19.51 19.41 -10.68
CA ASP A 325 -20.36 20.54 -10.28
C ASP A 325 -20.05 21.00 -8.84
N ILE A 326 -19.18 22.00 -8.73
CA ILE A 326 -18.82 22.65 -7.46
C ILE A 326 -19.78 23.82 -7.22
N GLY A 327 -21.08 23.54 -7.28
CA GLY A 327 -22.12 24.50 -7.02
C GLY A 327 -22.44 24.67 -5.53
N GLY A 328 -22.66 25.89 -5.05
CA GLY A 328 -23.13 26.19 -3.69
C GLY A 328 -22.05 26.70 -2.71
N ASN A 329 -22.12 26.24 -1.46
CA ASN A 329 -21.28 26.67 -0.33
C ASN A 329 -20.44 25.49 0.22
N ILE A 330 -19.83 24.72 -0.68
CA ILE A 330 -18.99 23.57 -0.33
C ILE A 330 -17.60 24.00 0.16
N ALA A 331 -17.11 23.37 1.23
CA ALA A 331 -15.74 23.55 1.70
C ALA A 331 -14.96 22.23 1.57
N ILE A 332 -13.83 22.23 0.86
CA ILE A 332 -12.92 21.09 0.76
C ILE A 332 -11.56 21.51 1.33
N ASN A 333 -11.26 21.04 2.53
CA ASN A 333 -10.06 21.37 3.26
C ASN A 333 -9.15 20.15 3.36
N TYR A 334 -7.94 20.26 2.83
CA TYR A 334 -6.90 19.28 3.09
C TYR A 334 -6.67 19.16 4.59
N THR A 335 -6.66 17.93 5.13
CA THR A 335 -6.22 17.67 6.50
C THR A 335 -5.47 16.34 6.57
N CYS A 336 -4.36 16.30 7.31
CA CYS A 336 -3.61 15.08 7.59
C CYS A 336 -4.34 14.20 8.62
N ALA A 337 -5.21 14.79 9.44
CA ALA A 337 -6.15 14.01 10.25
C ALA A 337 -7.10 13.20 9.36
N GLY A 338 -7.66 13.81 8.30
CA GLY A 338 -8.47 13.12 7.29
C GLY A 338 -7.73 11.96 6.62
N GLU A 339 -6.45 12.16 6.26
CA GLU A 339 -5.62 11.07 5.69
C GLU A 339 -5.47 9.90 6.67
N ASN A 340 -5.25 10.19 7.96
CA ASN A 340 -5.18 9.17 9.00
C ASN A 340 -6.52 8.45 9.18
N TYR A 341 -7.64 9.17 9.18
CA TYR A 341 -8.96 8.56 9.27
C TYR A 341 -9.27 7.65 8.07
N ALA A 342 -8.90 8.04 6.86
CA ALA A 342 -9.04 7.20 5.67
C ALA A 342 -8.21 5.91 5.80
N LYS A 343 -6.94 6.03 6.21
CA LYS A 343 -6.05 4.89 6.49
C LYS A 343 -6.59 3.96 7.57
N MET A 344 -7.10 4.52 8.66
CA MET A 344 -7.75 3.78 9.74
C MET A 344 -9.04 3.08 9.28
N GLY A 345 -9.86 3.75 8.47
CA GLY A 345 -11.10 3.19 7.92
C GLY A 345 -10.83 2.00 7.01
N ALA A 346 -9.87 2.13 6.09
CA ALA A 346 -9.45 1.03 5.23
C ALA A 346 -8.94 -0.17 6.06
N ALA A 347 -8.11 0.10 7.07
CA ALA A 347 -7.60 -0.87 8.02
C ALA A 347 -8.71 -1.61 8.80
N ASN A 348 -9.66 -0.88 9.38
CA ASN A 348 -10.74 -1.46 10.19
C ASN A 348 -11.67 -2.35 9.37
N THR A 349 -11.79 -2.07 8.07
CA THR A 349 -12.77 -2.72 7.20
C THR A 349 -12.40 -4.16 6.85
N VAL A 350 -11.11 -4.47 6.83
CA VAL A 350 -10.56 -5.79 6.43
C VAL A 350 -10.28 -6.74 7.60
N LYS A 351 -10.67 -6.36 8.82
CA LYS A 351 -10.44 -7.13 10.05
C LYS A 351 -11.54 -8.16 10.33
#